data_AF-A0A1M5UYL7-F1
#
_entry.id   AF-A0A1M5UYL7-F1
#
_cell.length_a   1.000
_cell.length_b   1.000
_cell.length_c   1.000
_cell.angle_alpha   90.00
_cell.angle_beta   90.00
_cell.angle_gamma   90.00
#
_symmetry.space_group_name_H-M   'P 1'
#
loop_
_entity.id
_entity.type
_entity.pdbx_description
1 polymer ?
#
loop_
_entity_poly.entity_id
_entity_poly.type
_entity_poly.pdbx_seq_one_letter_code
_entity_poly.pdbx_strand_id
1 'polypeptide(L)'
;MQLKFSWKNNSKETRSFVGAFSLKANQEDKKLYSFATGVETNNNGLEIEPNSTVNDVYAWFRLRGRENITLQIYKTEQHTSVGDPITYSVPVILENK
;
A
#
# COMPACT_ATOMS: atom_id res chain seq x y z
N MET A 1 1.85 10.14 -8.63
CA MET A 1 1.93 8.71 -9.02
C MET A 1 0.77 7.97 -8.37
N GLN A 2 0.13 7.08 -9.12
CA GLN A 2 -0.86 6.12 -8.62
C GLN A 2 -0.21 4.73 -8.64
N LEU A 3 -0.21 4.05 -7.49
CA LEU A 3 0.17 2.65 -7.37
C LEU A 3 -1.12 1.81 -7.37
N LYS A 4 -1.24 0.86 -8.30
CA LYS A 4 -2.34 -0.12 -8.34
C LYS A 4 -1.81 -1.48 -7.89
N PHE A 5 -2.52 -2.16 -7.00
CA PHE A 5 -2.16 -3.49 -6.52
C PHE A 5 -3.39 -4.30 -6.10
N SER A 6 -3.19 -5.61 -5.91
CA SER A 6 -4.17 -6.49 -5.30
C SER A 6 -3.67 -6.93 -3.93
N TRP A 7 -4.59 -7.16 -3.00
CA TRP A 7 -4.30 -7.63 -1.64
C TRP A 7 -5.07 -8.91 -1.35
N LYS A 8 -4.39 -9.96 -0.88
CA LYS A 8 -5.01 -11.24 -0.53
C LYS A 8 -4.98 -11.47 0.98
N ASN A 9 -6.12 -11.78 1.57
CA ASN A 9 -6.19 -12.23 2.95
C ASN A 9 -5.71 -13.69 3.05
N ASN A 10 -4.45 -13.89 3.45
CA ASN A 10 -3.90 -15.24 3.67
C ASN A 10 -4.12 -15.75 5.12
N SER A 11 -4.87 -15.01 5.95
CA SER A 11 -5.21 -15.47 7.29
C SER A 11 -6.42 -16.41 7.27
N LYS A 12 -6.67 -17.08 8.40
CA LYS A 12 -7.84 -17.95 8.60
C LYS A 12 -9.09 -17.17 9.06
N GLU A 13 -8.97 -15.87 9.26
CA GLU A 13 -10.01 -15.00 9.83
C GLU A 13 -10.39 -13.90 8.85
N THR A 14 -11.63 -13.42 8.92
CA THR A 14 -12.04 -12.21 8.20
C THR A 14 -11.25 -11.02 8.73
N ARG A 15 -10.71 -10.20 7.82
CA ARG A 15 -9.89 -9.03 8.17
C ARG A 15 -10.49 -7.78 7.57
N SER A 16 -10.59 -6.71 8.36
CA SER A 16 -10.87 -5.40 7.81
C SER A 16 -9.71 -4.98 6.91
N PHE A 17 -10.02 -4.61 5.67
CA PHE A 17 -9.06 -4.02 4.75
C PHE A 17 -8.49 -2.72 5.33
N VAL A 18 -9.34 -1.92 5.99
CA VAL A 18 -8.94 -0.68 6.65
C VAL A 18 -8.07 -1.02 7.85
N GLY A 19 -6.79 -0.66 7.75
CA GLY A 19 -5.80 -0.98 8.79
C GLY A 19 -5.28 -2.41 8.72
N ALA A 20 -5.43 -3.14 7.62
CA ALA A 20 -4.72 -4.42 7.42
C ALA A 20 -3.22 -4.22 7.17
N PHE A 21 -2.86 -3.13 6.50
CA PHE A 21 -1.48 -2.76 6.20
C PHE A 21 -1.29 -1.25 6.28
N SER A 22 -0.03 -0.84 6.49
CA SER A 22 0.40 0.55 6.34
C SER A 22 1.41 0.64 5.20
N LEU A 23 1.31 1.70 4.40
CA LEU A 23 2.14 1.93 3.24
C LEU A 23 3.00 3.17 3.45
N LYS A 24 4.32 3.02 3.31
CA LYS A 24 5.27 4.13 3.33
C LYS A 24 6.04 4.15 2.02
N ALA A 25 6.15 5.33 1.41
CA ALA A 25 6.96 5.52 0.22
C ALA A 25 8.02 6.60 0.50
N ASN A 26 9.26 6.34 0.12
CA ASN A 26 10.36 7.30 0.20
C ASN A 26 11.02 7.45 -1.18
N GLN A 27 11.63 8.60 -1.44
CA GLN A 27 12.44 8.87 -2.63
C GLN A 27 13.69 9.63 -2.16
N GLU A 28 14.88 9.07 -2.38
CA GLU A 28 16.16 9.62 -1.86
C GLU A 28 16.08 10.01 -0.37
N ASP A 29 15.63 9.08 0.48
CA ASP A 29 15.45 9.27 1.93
C ASP A 29 14.37 10.29 2.34
N LYS A 30 13.71 10.97 1.39
CA LYS A 30 12.59 11.86 1.67
C LYS A 30 11.29 11.07 1.65
N LYS A 31 10.53 11.16 2.75
CA LYS A 31 9.17 10.61 2.81
C LYS A 31 8.28 11.27 1.75
N LEU A 32 7.62 10.44 0.93
CA LEU A 32 6.55 10.87 0.06
C LEU A 32 5.27 10.96 0.88
N TYR A 33 4.56 12.08 0.77
CA TYR A 33 3.24 12.21 1.37
C TYR A 33 2.24 11.41 0.54
N SER A 34 1.53 10.49 1.18
CA SER A 34 0.35 9.85 0.62
C SER A 34 -0.84 10.80 0.77
N PHE A 35 -1.69 10.85 -0.26
CA PHE A 35 -2.94 11.63 -0.20
C PHE A 35 -4.14 10.78 0.16
N ALA A 36 -4.12 9.51 -0.25
CA ALA A 36 -5.15 8.53 0.06
C ALA A 36 -4.63 7.12 -0.24
N THR A 37 -5.19 6.15 0.48
CA THR A 37 -5.19 4.72 0.13
C THR A 37 -6.64 4.27 0.10
N GLY A 38 -7.08 3.65 -0.99
CA GLY A 38 -8.48 3.26 -1.14
C GLY A 38 -8.65 2.08 -2.10
N VAL A 39 -9.84 1.50 -2.06
CA VAL A 39 -10.31 0.55 -3.08
C VAL A 39 -11.27 1.33 -3.98
N GLU A 40 -11.27 1.06 -5.28
CA GLU A 40 -12.17 1.76 -6.23
C GLU A 40 -13.65 1.50 -5.94
N THR A 41 -13.95 0.43 -5.22
CA THR A 41 -15.24 0.27 -4.54
C THR A 41 -15.22 1.07 -3.24
N ASN A 42 -16.10 2.08 -3.14
CA ASN A 42 -16.25 3.08 -2.06
C ASN A 42 -16.51 2.54 -0.62
N ASN A 43 -16.03 1.37 -0.26
CA ASN A 43 -16.28 0.74 1.03
C ASN A 43 -15.11 0.95 2.00
N ASN A 44 -15.16 2.05 2.75
CA ASN A 44 -14.29 2.35 3.91
C ASN A 44 -14.48 1.38 5.11
N GLY A 45 -14.97 0.17 4.87
CA GLY A 45 -15.22 -0.88 5.87
C GLY A 45 -15.19 -2.27 5.25
N LEU A 46 -14.43 -2.46 4.17
CA LEU A 46 -14.40 -3.71 3.43
C LEU A 46 -13.79 -4.83 4.30
N GLU A 47 -14.64 -5.73 4.78
CA GLU A 47 -14.23 -6.98 5.44
C GLU A 47 -13.87 -8.01 4.37
N ILE A 48 -12.69 -8.61 4.51
CA ILE A 48 -12.14 -9.56 3.54
C ILE A 48 -12.10 -10.94 4.15
N GLU A 49 -12.91 -11.83 3.60
CA GLU A 49 -12.98 -13.24 3.98
C GLU A 49 -11.61 -13.94 3.81
N PRO A 50 -11.35 -15.01 4.58
CA PRO A 50 -10.16 -15.84 4.42
C PRO A 50 -9.94 -16.27 2.97
N ASN A 51 -8.70 -16.23 2.51
CA ASN A 51 -8.26 -16.58 1.15
C ASN A 51 -8.83 -15.73 0.01
N SER A 52 -9.60 -14.68 0.30
CA SER A 52 -10.13 -13.76 -0.70
C SER A 52 -9.13 -12.69 -1.11
N THR A 53 -9.25 -12.23 -2.35
CA THR A 53 -8.40 -11.18 -2.94
C THR A 53 -9.22 -9.93 -3.23
N VAL A 54 -8.76 -8.80 -2.71
CA VAL A 54 -9.19 -7.46 -3.11
C VAL A 54 -8.37 -7.04 -4.31
N ASN A 55 -9.04 -6.81 -5.43
CA ASN A 55 -8.43 -6.19 -6.59
C ASN A 55 -8.63 -4.67 -6.54
N ASP A 56 -7.90 -3.96 -7.40
CA ASP A 56 -8.12 -2.53 -7.61
C ASP A 56 -7.92 -1.70 -6.34
N VAL A 57 -6.86 -2.02 -5.60
CA VAL A 57 -6.37 -1.18 -4.50
C VAL A 57 -5.45 -0.11 -5.07
N TYR A 58 -5.65 1.13 -4.63
CA TYR A 58 -4.88 2.27 -5.09
C TYR A 58 -4.26 3.06 -3.95
N ALA A 59 -3.05 3.55 -4.20
CA ALA A 59 -2.38 4.53 -3.34
C ALA A 59 -1.80 5.67 -4.18
N TRP A 60 -2.02 6.91 -3.77
CA TRP A 60 -1.53 8.10 -4.47
C TRP A 60 -0.42 8.79 -3.69
N PHE A 61 0.70 9.04 -4.38
CA PHE A 61 1.87 9.72 -3.84
C PHE A 61 2.29 10.90 -4.71
N ARG A 62 2.75 11.99 -4.07
CA ARG A 62 3.43 13.09 -4.79
C ARG A 62 4.88 12.69 -5.03
N LEU A 63 5.28 12.60 -6.31
CA LEU A 63 6.69 12.45 -6.65
C LEU A 63 7.44 13.75 -6.38
N ARG A 64 8.71 13.65 -6.00
CA ARG A 64 9.60 14.79 -5.80
C ARG A 64 10.74 14.87 -6.81
N GLY A 65 11.00 13.78 -7.54
CA GLY A 65 12.05 13.71 -8.55
C GLY A 65 11.89 12.51 -9.47
N ARG A 66 12.98 12.15 -10.16
CA ARG A 66 13.05 11.04 -11.12
C ARG A 66 13.62 9.75 -10.54
N GLU A 67 14.13 9.79 -9.31
CA GLU A 67 14.71 8.62 -8.66
C GLU A 67 13.67 7.52 -8.37
N ASN A 68 14.18 6.32 -8.16
CA ASN A 68 13.38 5.20 -7.71
C ASN A 68 12.72 5.49 -6.36
N ILE A 69 11.55 4.89 -6.16
CA ILE A 69 10.78 4.98 -4.93
C ILE A 69 11.02 3.71 -4.13
N THR A 70 11.41 3.87 -2.87
CA THR A 70 11.39 2.77 -1.91
C THR A 70 9.99 2.69 -1.30
N LEU A 71 9.27 1.62 -1.61
CA LEU A 71 7.95 1.32 -1.08
C LEU A 71 8.08 0.28 0.04
N GLN A 72 7.60 0.60 1.23
CA GLN A 72 7.63 -0.27 2.41
C GLN A 72 6.20 -0.58 2.84
N ILE A 73 5.87 -1.87 2.95
CA ILE A 73 4.57 -2.36 3.37
C ILE A 73 4.71 -2.99 4.75
N TYR A 74 3.98 -2.46 5.72
CA TYR A 74 3.95 -2.95 7.09
C TYR A 74 2.65 -3.68 7.34
N LYS A 75 2.71 -4.83 8.01
CA LYS A 75 1.52 -5.46 8.58
C LYS A 75 1.07 -4.66 9.80
N THR A 76 -0.19 -4.25 9.85
CA THR A 76 -0.74 -3.51 10.99
C THR A 76 -1.34 -4.52 11.96
N GLU A 77 -0.51 -5.27 12.69
CA GLU A 77 -1.06 -6.06 13.80
C GLU A 77 -1.38 -5.14 14.97
N GLN A 78 -2.61 -5.23 15.49
CA GLN A 78 -2.92 -4.74 16.83
C GLN A 78 -2.19 -5.65 17.83
N HIS A 79 -1.26 -5.06 18.58
CA HIS A 79 -0.42 -5.63 19.65
C HIS A 79 0.97 -6.22 19.26
N THR A 80 1.98 -5.39 19.54
CA THR A 80 3.32 -5.71 20.11
C THR A 80 4.54 -6.05 19.27
N SER A 81 4.47 -6.36 17.98
CA SER A 81 5.69 -6.41 17.13
C SER A 81 5.35 -6.13 15.67
N VAL A 82 5.66 -4.93 15.18
CA VAL A 82 5.60 -4.65 13.73
C VAL A 82 6.77 -5.41 13.10
N GLY A 83 6.49 -6.56 12.47
CA GLY A 83 7.50 -7.30 11.73
C GLY A 83 8.18 -6.42 10.67
N ASP A 84 9.36 -6.85 10.21
CA ASP A 84 10.11 -6.09 9.21
C ASP A 84 9.25 -5.80 7.97
N PRO A 85 9.28 -4.56 7.44
CA PRO A 85 8.50 -4.23 6.27
C PRO A 85 8.99 -5.00 5.05
N ILE A 86 8.04 -5.40 4.21
CA ILE A 86 8.37 -5.86 2.87
C ILE A 86 8.71 -4.61 2.04
N THR A 87 9.91 -4.59 1.47
CA THR A 87 10.44 -3.42 0.75
C THR A 87 10.55 -3.70 -0.74
N TYR A 88 10.02 -2.79 -1.56
CA TYR A 88 10.09 -2.80 -3.02
C TYR A 88 10.80 -1.55 -3.53
N SER A 89 11.58 -1.69 -4.60
CA SER A 89 12.11 -0.57 -5.37
C SER A 89 11.26 -0.39 -6.62
N VAL A 90 10.57 0.74 -6.73
CA VAL A 90 9.66 1.06 -7.82
C VAL A 90 10.31 2.11 -8.72
N PRO A 91 10.65 1.79 -9.98
CA PRO A 91 11.24 2.75 -10.89
C PRO A 91 10.23 3.83 -11.29
N VAL A 92 10.70 5.08 -11.34
CA VAL A 92 9.90 6.20 -11.85
C VAL A 92 10.22 6.41 -13.32
N ILE A 93 9.27 6.06 -14.19
CA ILE A 93 9.35 6.32 -15.63
C ILE A 93 8.42 7.50 -15.92
N LEU A 94 9.01 8.64 -16.28
CA LEU A 94 8.26 9.80 -16.76
C LEU A 94 8.19 9.72 -18.28
N GLU A 95 7.03 9.35 -18.81
CA GLU A 95 6.76 9.45 -20.25
C GLU A 95 6.56 10.93 -20.59
N ASN A 96 7.28 11.43 -21.60
CA ASN A 96 6.97 12.73 -22.18
C ASN A 96 5.63 12.60 -22.94
N LYS A 97 4.65 13.42 -22.57
CA LYS A 97 3.44 13.62 -23.37
C LYS A 97 3.69 14.60 -24.50
#